data_AF-B3VCB8-F1
#
_entry.id   AF-B3VCB8-F1
#
_cell.length_a   1.000
_cell.length_b   1.000
_cell.length_c   1.000
_cell.angle_alpha   90.00
_cell.angle_beta   90.00
_cell.angle_gamma   90.00
#
_symmetry.space_group_name_H-M   'P 1'
#
loop_
_entity.id
_entity.type
_entity.pdbx_description
1 polymer ?
#
loop_
_entity_poly.entity_id
_entity_poly.type
_entity_poly.pdbx_seq_one_letter_code
_entity_poly.pdbx_strand_id
1 'polypeptide(L)'
;IRSMFHVHLLCDMFARVVDAQRLVGRARQILGRDVYVHQSRINYKPGFRAKGFDWHSDFETWHDEDGMPEMAAISVSIGLTDNLHYNGVLMIIPGSHKNFVNCVGETPDDNYKKSLKKQDVAVPSDEALRRLAGGDGITASTGRAGWVTWFDCNTMH
;
A
#
# COMPACT_ATOMS: atom_id res chain seq x y z
N ILE A 1 -16.42 8.91 -3.55
CA ILE A 1 -15.28 8.25 -4.22
C ILE A 1 -14.25 7.94 -3.15
N ARG A 2 -13.84 6.67 -2.98
CA ARG A 2 -12.87 6.24 -1.94
C ARG A 2 -11.45 6.18 -2.49
N SER A 3 -11.30 5.60 -3.69
CA SER A 3 -10.03 5.51 -4.39
C SER A 3 -10.21 5.79 -5.89
N MET A 4 -9.22 6.42 -6.49
CA MET A 4 -9.09 6.59 -7.95
C MET A 4 -7.83 5.88 -8.41
N PHE A 5 -7.94 5.01 -9.42
CA PHE A 5 -6.82 4.25 -9.97
C PHE A 5 -6.31 4.88 -11.27
N HIS A 6 -5.12 4.47 -11.72
CA HIS A 6 -4.46 4.95 -12.94
C HIS A 6 -4.35 6.48 -13.02
N VAL A 7 -4.21 7.15 -11.88
CA VAL A 7 -4.22 8.62 -11.79
C VAL A 7 -3.13 9.29 -12.63
N HIS A 8 -2.01 8.59 -12.86
CA HIS A 8 -0.95 9.05 -13.75
C HIS A 8 -1.34 9.02 -15.24
N LEU A 9 -2.27 8.15 -15.64
CA LEU A 9 -2.81 8.11 -17.01
C LEU A 9 -3.96 9.11 -17.21
N LEU A 10 -4.63 9.47 -16.12
CA LEU A 10 -5.81 10.35 -16.16
C LEU A 10 -5.48 11.84 -15.99
N CYS A 11 -4.27 12.17 -15.53
CA CYS A 11 -3.90 13.55 -15.19
C CYS A 11 -2.39 13.80 -15.31
N ASP A 12 -2.03 14.74 -16.19
CA ASP A 12 -0.64 15.14 -16.47
C ASP A 12 0.14 15.57 -15.23
N MET A 13 -0.54 16.15 -14.25
CA MET A 13 0.12 16.55 -12.99
C MET A 13 0.62 15.31 -12.25
N PHE A 14 -0.20 14.26 -12.13
CA PHE A 14 0.22 13.01 -11.50
C PHE A 14 1.22 12.24 -12.37
N ALA A 15 1.11 12.30 -13.70
CA ALA A 15 2.12 11.76 -14.61
C ALA A 15 3.52 12.34 -14.31
N ARG A 16 3.61 13.67 -14.24
CA ARG A 16 4.87 14.36 -13.89
C ARG A 16 5.39 14.01 -12.50
N VAL A 17 4.50 13.73 -11.55
CA VAL A 17 4.91 13.31 -10.20
C VAL A 17 5.52 11.92 -10.23
N VAL A 18 4.88 10.93 -10.88
CA VAL A 18 5.39 9.55 -10.93
C VAL A 18 6.71 9.45 -11.72
N ASP A 19 6.87 10.28 -12.76
CA ASP A 19 8.09 10.34 -13.59
C ASP A 19 9.22 11.19 -12.97
N ALA A 20 8.98 11.82 -11.82
CA ALA A 20 9.97 12.68 -11.20
C ALA A 20 11.24 11.88 -10.82
N GLN A 21 12.42 12.35 -11.26
CA GLN A 21 13.70 11.67 -11.04
C GLN A 21 13.99 11.36 -9.56
N ARG A 22 13.51 12.20 -8.64
CA ARG A 22 13.64 11.97 -7.19
C ARG A 22 12.85 10.75 -6.68
N LEU A 23 11.79 10.34 -7.39
CA LEU A 23 11.03 9.12 -7.10
C LEU A 23 11.61 7.94 -7.86
N VAL A 24 11.71 8.06 -9.19
CA VAL A 24 12.22 6.99 -10.06
C VAL A 24 13.64 6.58 -9.65
N GLY A 25 14.52 7.55 -9.35
CA GLY A 25 15.88 7.29 -8.90
C GLY A 25 15.94 6.54 -7.56
N ARG A 26 15.06 6.86 -6.61
CA ARG A 26 14.97 6.13 -5.33
C ARG A 26 14.42 4.72 -5.51
N ALA A 27 13.39 4.56 -6.34
CA ALA A 27 12.85 3.24 -6.65
C ALA A 27 13.91 2.33 -7.29
N ARG A 28 14.65 2.85 -8.29
CA ARG A 28 15.79 2.16 -8.89
C ARG A 28 16.89 1.83 -7.88
N GLN A 29 17.21 2.77 -6.98
CA GLN A 29 18.22 2.56 -5.94
C GLN A 29 17.82 1.42 -4.99
N ILE A 30 16.54 1.34 -4.61
CA ILE A 30 16.03 0.30 -3.69
C ILE A 30 15.95 -1.05 -4.40
N LEU A 31 15.40 -1.08 -5.62
CA LEU A 31 15.13 -2.34 -6.34
C LEU A 31 16.32 -2.87 -7.16
N GLY A 32 17.36 -2.05 -7.36
CA GLY A 32 18.58 -2.41 -8.09
C GLY A 32 18.37 -2.64 -9.60
N ARG A 33 17.26 -2.16 -10.17
CA ARG A 33 16.86 -2.42 -11.57
C ARG A 33 16.02 -1.27 -12.13
N ASP A 34 15.80 -1.27 -13.45
CA ASP A 34 14.83 -0.38 -14.08
C ASP A 34 13.40 -0.68 -13.61
N VAL A 35 12.58 0.37 -13.57
CA VAL A 35 11.25 0.33 -12.94
C VAL A 35 10.19 0.89 -13.88
N TYR A 36 8.96 0.41 -13.69
CA TYR A 36 7.75 0.95 -14.30
C TYR A 36 6.65 1.04 -13.23
N VAL A 37 5.55 1.75 -13.54
CA VAL A 37 4.41 1.88 -12.62
C VAL A 37 3.51 0.66 -12.75
N HIS A 38 3.55 -0.24 -11.77
CA HIS A 38 2.61 -1.37 -11.68
C HIS A 38 1.19 -0.89 -11.34
N GLN A 39 1.06 -0.03 -10.32
CA GLN A 39 -0.22 0.55 -9.91
C GLN A 39 -0.03 2.00 -9.44
N SER A 40 -1.05 2.83 -9.64
CA SER A 40 -1.14 4.16 -9.01
C SER A 40 -2.54 4.39 -8.47
N ARG A 41 -2.67 4.92 -7.26
CA ARG A 41 -3.95 5.22 -6.63
C ARG A 41 -3.91 6.51 -5.81
N ILE A 42 -5.03 7.24 -5.78
CA ILE A 42 -5.29 8.29 -4.79
C ILE A 42 -6.33 7.75 -3.81
N ASN A 43 -5.98 7.69 -2.53
CA ASN A 43 -6.88 7.31 -1.45
C ASN A 43 -7.41 8.56 -0.76
N TYR A 44 -8.70 8.84 -0.94
CA TYR A 44 -9.35 9.98 -0.30
C TYR A 44 -10.13 9.52 0.94
N LYS A 45 -9.69 9.98 2.12
CA LYS A 45 -10.33 9.72 3.41
C LYS A 45 -11.05 10.99 3.89
N PRO A 46 -12.37 11.14 3.65
CA PRO A 46 -13.11 12.31 4.13
C PRO A 46 -13.15 12.36 5.67
N GLY A 47 -13.04 13.57 6.23
CA GLY A 47 -13.17 13.78 7.67
C GLY A 47 -14.48 13.22 8.23
N PHE A 48 -14.45 12.82 9.50
CA PHE A 48 -15.59 12.31 10.30
C PHE A 48 -16.22 10.98 9.85
N ARG A 49 -16.17 10.63 8.55
CA ARG A 49 -16.96 9.50 8.00
C ARG A 49 -16.13 8.48 7.20
N ALA A 50 -14.82 8.69 7.06
CA ALA A 50 -13.95 7.71 6.41
C ALA A 50 -13.86 6.40 7.22
N LYS A 51 -13.88 5.27 6.50
CA LYS A 51 -13.53 3.96 7.06
C LYS A 51 -12.03 3.71 6.92
N GLY A 52 -11.49 2.91 7.84
CA GLY A 52 -10.11 2.40 7.75
C GLY A 52 -9.91 1.48 6.54
N PHE A 53 -8.64 1.19 6.25
CA PHE A 53 -8.25 0.05 5.43
C PHE A 53 -7.82 -1.05 6.38
N ASP A 54 -8.22 -2.29 6.09
CA ASP A 54 -7.82 -3.45 6.90
C ASP A 54 -6.33 -3.74 6.65
N TRP A 55 -5.68 -4.38 7.63
CA TRP A 55 -4.27 -4.75 7.52
C TRP A 55 -4.09 -5.70 6.33
N HIS A 56 -3.10 -5.43 5.48
CA HIS A 56 -2.79 -6.29 4.34
C HIS A 56 -1.32 -6.16 3.91
N SER A 57 -0.89 -7.11 3.09
CA SER A 57 0.34 -7.04 2.29
C SER A 57 -0.07 -6.75 0.84
N ASP A 58 0.45 -5.69 0.23
CA ASP A 58 0.15 -5.39 -1.18
C ASP A 58 0.60 -6.58 -2.07
N PHE A 59 1.78 -7.15 -1.78
CA PHE A 59 2.37 -8.26 -2.54
C PHE A 59 1.51 -9.52 -2.52
N GLU A 60 0.84 -9.84 -1.41
CA GLU A 60 0.03 -11.06 -1.34
C GLU A 60 -1.11 -11.03 -2.37
N THR A 61 -1.82 -9.90 -2.44
CA THR A 61 -2.87 -9.71 -3.46
C THR A 61 -2.29 -9.63 -4.87
N TRP A 62 -1.17 -8.94 -5.09
CA TRP A 62 -0.54 -8.89 -6.42
C TRP A 62 0.01 -10.24 -6.88
N HIS A 63 0.46 -11.08 -5.96
CA HIS A 63 0.92 -12.42 -6.28
C HIS A 63 -0.24 -13.32 -6.69
N ASP A 64 -1.31 -13.33 -5.89
CA ASP A 64 -2.45 -14.22 -6.09
C ASP A 64 -3.37 -13.76 -7.23
N GLU A 65 -3.69 -12.46 -7.29
CA GLU A 65 -4.64 -11.90 -8.28
C GLU A 65 -3.96 -11.49 -9.60
N ASP A 66 -2.76 -10.88 -9.54
CA ASP A 66 -2.08 -10.30 -10.71
C ASP A 66 -0.92 -11.19 -11.24
N GLY A 67 -0.57 -12.25 -10.52
CA GLY A 67 0.52 -13.16 -10.90
C GLY A 67 1.92 -12.56 -10.72
N MET A 68 2.09 -11.58 -9.83
CA MET A 68 3.41 -10.98 -9.54
C MET A 68 4.36 -12.05 -8.97
N PRO A 69 5.46 -12.41 -9.67
CA PRO A 69 6.19 -13.64 -9.36
C PRO A 69 7.14 -13.53 -8.16
N GLU A 70 7.59 -12.32 -7.81
CA GLU A 70 8.56 -12.08 -6.74
C GLU A 70 8.32 -10.73 -6.07
N MET A 71 8.79 -10.59 -4.82
CA MET A 71 8.76 -9.34 -4.03
C MET A 71 9.74 -8.30 -4.61
N ALA A 72 9.46 -7.82 -5.81
CA ALA A 72 10.31 -6.91 -6.58
C ALA A 72 9.63 -5.56 -6.84
N ALA A 73 8.74 -5.14 -5.93
CA ALA A 73 8.02 -3.88 -6.01
C ALA A 73 8.20 -3.06 -4.73
N ILE A 74 8.14 -1.74 -4.88
CA ILE A 74 8.20 -0.78 -3.77
C ILE A 74 7.04 0.20 -3.88
N SER A 75 6.31 0.41 -2.80
CA SER A 75 5.23 1.39 -2.74
C SER A 75 5.76 2.74 -2.24
N VAL A 76 5.23 3.81 -2.82
CA VAL A 76 5.52 5.20 -2.40
C VAL A 76 4.21 5.94 -2.11
N SER A 77 3.99 6.26 -0.83
CA SER A 77 2.86 7.06 -0.37
C SER A 77 3.27 8.52 -0.22
N ILE A 78 2.56 9.42 -0.89
CA ILE A 78 2.80 10.87 -0.85
C ILE A 78 1.59 11.52 -0.17
N GLY A 79 1.82 12.17 0.97
CA GLY A 79 0.77 12.88 1.68
C GLY A 79 0.31 14.11 0.90
N LEU A 80 -0.96 14.13 0.44
CA LEU A 80 -1.56 15.32 -0.19
C LEU A 80 -2.15 16.30 0.83
N THR A 81 -2.26 15.85 2.08
CA THR A 81 -2.63 16.61 3.27
C THR A 81 -1.69 16.23 4.40
N ASP A 82 -1.69 16.98 5.50
CA ASP A 82 -0.93 16.61 6.69
C ASP A 82 -1.41 15.26 7.23
N ASN A 83 -0.50 14.32 7.42
CA ASN A 83 -0.72 13.05 8.10
C ASN A 83 -0.52 13.25 9.60
N LEU A 84 -1.60 13.16 10.37
CA LEU A 84 -1.65 13.42 11.80
C LEU A 84 -2.17 12.17 12.50
N HIS A 85 -1.69 11.85 13.71
CA HIS A 85 -2.06 10.61 14.41
C HIS A 85 -3.57 10.31 14.49
N TYR A 86 -4.42 11.32 14.37
CA TYR A 86 -5.87 11.23 14.51
C TYR A 86 -6.66 11.25 13.18
N ASN A 87 -6.02 11.34 12.00
CA ASN A 87 -6.73 11.38 10.70
C ASN A 87 -6.59 10.11 9.86
N GLY A 88 -6.24 8.98 10.51
CA GLY A 88 -6.17 7.67 9.85
C GLY A 88 -4.98 7.56 8.91
N VAL A 89 -3.78 7.93 9.39
CA VAL A 89 -2.53 7.83 8.64
C VAL A 89 -2.20 6.37 8.31
N LEU A 90 -1.31 6.19 7.34
CA LEU A 90 -0.71 4.89 7.08
C LEU A 90 0.01 4.39 8.34
N MET A 91 -0.38 3.21 8.80
CA MET A 91 0.31 2.50 9.88
C MET A 91 1.09 1.34 9.25
N ILE A 92 2.22 0.98 9.84
CA ILE A 92 3.10 -0.07 9.34
C ILE A 92 3.56 -0.90 10.53
N ILE A 93 3.65 -2.22 10.36
CA ILE A 93 4.38 -3.08 11.30
C ILE A 93 5.84 -3.18 10.81
N PRO A 94 6.81 -2.55 11.48
CA PRO A 94 8.20 -2.59 11.04
C PRO A 94 8.73 -4.03 11.03
N GLY A 95 9.58 -4.35 10.04
CA GLY A 95 10.14 -5.69 9.87
C GLY A 95 9.18 -6.76 9.30
N SER A 96 7.88 -6.47 9.19
CA SER A 96 6.88 -7.43 8.69
C SER A 96 7.15 -7.94 7.26
N HIS A 97 7.71 -7.10 6.39
CA HIS A 97 8.09 -7.45 5.01
C HIS A 97 9.00 -8.67 4.88
N LYS A 98 9.71 -9.06 5.94
CA LYS A 98 10.55 -10.27 5.98
C LYS A 98 9.76 -11.57 6.11
N ASN A 99 8.46 -11.48 6.35
CA ASN A 99 7.58 -12.62 6.57
C ASN A 99 6.43 -12.55 5.57
N PHE A 100 6.31 -13.57 4.72
CA PHE A 100 5.15 -13.72 3.86
C PHE A 100 3.99 -14.30 4.67
N VAL A 101 2.81 -13.67 4.61
CA VAL A 101 1.60 -14.14 5.28
C VAL A 101 0.54 -14.41 4.21
N ASN A 102 0.26 -15.69 3.97
CA ASN A 102 -0.87 -16.10 3.14
C ASN A 102 -2.18 -15.77 3.87
N CYS A 103 -3.11 -15.09 3.18
CA CYS A 103 -4.46 -14.96 3.70
C CYS A 103 -5.22 -16.27 3.47
N VAL A 104 -6.17 -16.57 4.36
CA VAL A 104 -6.92 -17.82 4.30
C VAL A 104 -8.10 -17.65 3.34
N GLY A 105 -8.11 -18.43 2.25
CA GLY A 105 -9.22 -18.53 1.30
C GLY A 105 -8.74 -18.45 -0.16
N GLU A 106 -9.37 -19.20 -1.06
CA GLU A 106 -9.17 -19.03 -2.50
C GLU A 106 -9.76 -17.68 -2.93
N THR A 107 -9.00 -16.89 -3.68
CA THR A 107 -9.53 -15.65 -4.25
C THR A 107 -10.58 -15.97 -5.31
N PRO A 108 -11.84 -15.53 -5.15
CA PRO A 108 -12.87 -15.78 -6.16
C PRO A 108 -12.59 -15.01 -7.45
N ASP A 109 -13.02 -15.54 -8.59
CA ASP A 109 -13.02 -14.81 -9.86
C ASP A 109 -13.66 -13.40 -9.70
N ASP A 110 -13.05 -12.38 -10.32
CA ASP A 110 -13.50 -10.97 -10.31
C ASP A 110 -13.48 -10.25 -8.93
N ASN A 111 -12.62 -10.65 -7.98
CA ASN A 111 -12.54 -10.03 -6.65
C ASN A 111 -12.26 -8.50 -6.68
N TYR A 112 -11.49 -8.01 -7.64
CA TYR A 112 -11.26 -6.57 -7.87
C TYR A 112 -12.55 -5.74 -8.03
N LYS A 113 -13.65 -6.35 -8.54
CA LYS A 113 -14.95 -5.67 -8.67
C LYS A 113 -15.68 -5.48 -7.33
N LYS A 114 -15.35 -6.29 -6.31
CA LYS A 114 -15.98 -6.29 -4.96
C LYS A 114 -15.10 -5.69 -3.86
N SER A 115 -13.78 -5.67 -4.05
CA SER A 115 -12.75 -5.19 -3.10
C SER A 115 -13.02 -3.79 -2.51
N LEU A 116 -13.75 -2.92 -3.23
CA LEU A 116 -14.13 -1.58 -2.75
C LEU A 116 -15.12 -1.55 -1.56
N LYS A 117 -15.82 -2.65 -1.24
CA LYS A 117 -16.93 -2.67 -0.25
C LYS A 117 -16.63 -3.42 1.05
N LYS A 118 -15.83 -4.49 1.05
CA LYS A 118 -15.42 -5.26 2.24
C LYS A 118 -14.37 -6.29 1.81
N GLN A 119 -13.16 -6.26 2.39
CA GLN A 119 -12.16 -7.31 2.21
C GLN A 119 -12.46 -8.39 3.25
N ASP A 120 -13.20 -9.43 2.86
CA ASP A 120 -13.27 -10.68 3.66
C ASP A 120 -12.29 -11.75 3.11
N VAL A 121 -11.63 -11.45 1.98
CA VAL A 121 -10.56 -12.21 1.32
C VAL A 121 -9.32 -11.29 1.27
N ALA A 122 -8.11 -11.83 1.45
CA ALA A 122 -6.85 -11.06 1.62
C ALA A 122 -6.69 -10.30 2.95
N VAL A 123 -7.38 -10.70 4.02
CA VAL A 123 -7.14 -10.18 5.38
C VAL A 123 -6.33 -11.21 6.20
N PRO A 124 -5.15 -10.83 6.72
CA PRO A 124 -4.36 -11.69 7.60
C PRO A 124 -5.12 -12.06 8.87
N SER A 125 -4.87 -13.26 9.40
CA SER A 125 -5.48 -13.68 10.66
C SER A 125 -5.00 -12.82 11.84
N ASP A 126 -5.86 -12.64 12.85
CA ASP A 126 -5.50 -11.95 14.10
C ASP A 126 -4.25 -12.53 14.76
N GLU A 127 -4.04 -13.85 14.66
CA GLU A 127 -2.84 -14.52 15.18
C GLU A 127 -1.58 -14.07 14.43
N ALA A 128 -1.64 -14.02 13.09
CA ALA A 128 -0.53 -13.55 12.28
C ALA A 128 -0.22 -12.07 12.58
N LEU A 129 -1.25 -11.23 12.71
CA LEU A 129 -1.09 -9.81 13.06
C LEU A 129 -0.47 -9.63 14.44
N ARG A 130 -0.92 -10.38 15.46
CA ARG A 130 -0.34 -10.35 16.81
C ARG A 130 1.12 -10.79 16.81
N ARG A 131 1.46 -11.84 16.07
CA ARG A 131 2.83 -12.32 15.93
C ARG A 131 3.73 -11.27 15.29
N LEU A 132 3.27 -10.64 14.20
CA LEU A 132 4.03 -9.60 13.50
C LEU A 132 4.21 -8.35 14.36
N ALA A 133 3.13 -7.87 15.00
CA ALA A 133 3.16 -6.68 15.84
C ALA A 133 3.92 -6.90 17.16
N GLY A 134 4.09 -8.14 17.61
CA GLY A 134 4.80 -8.48 18.85
C GLY A 134 6.31 -8.19 18.82
N GLY A 135 6.89 -7.97 17.64
CA GLY A 135 8.29 -7.53 17.49
C GLY A 135 8.43 -6.02 17.71
N ASP A 136 8.51 -5.26 16.61
CA ASP A 136 8.78 -3.81 16.62
C ASP A 136 7.51 -2.94 16.78
N GLY A 137 6.36 -3.55 17.10
CA GLY A 137 5.09 -2.84 17.29
C GLY A 137 4.50 -2.28 15.99
N ILE A 138 3.75 -1.18 16.12
CA ILE A 138 3.09 -0.47 15.01
C ILE A 138 3.61 0.95 14.96
N THR A 139 4.03 1.40 13.78
CA THR A 139 4.50 2.76 13.52
C THR A 139 3.54 3.51 12.61
N ALA A 140 3.17 4.73 12.99
CA ALA A 140 2.35 5.62 12.20
C ALA A 140 3.23 6.55 11.34
N SER A 141 2.97 6.63 10.03
CA SER A 141 3.68 7.57 9.15
C SER A 141 3.04 8.96 9.17
N THR A 142 3.51 9.80 10.09
CA THR A 142 3.09 11.19 10.24
C THR A 142 4.03 12.16 9.53
N GLY A 143 3.50 13.30 9.09
CA GLY A 143 4.26 14.30 8.34
C GLY A 143 3.35 15.35 7.70
N ARG A 144 3.94 16.47 7.27
CA ARG A 144 3.19 17.53 6.57
C ARG A 144 2.86 17.10 5.14
N ALA A 145 1.92 17.78 4.48
CA ALA A 145 1.66 17.60 3.06
C ALA A 145 2.97 17.68 2.25
N GLY A 146 3.16 16.74 1.33
CA GLY A 146 4.40 16.49 0.61
C GLY A 146 5.33 15.47 1.28
N TRP A 147 5.03 15.00 2.50
CA TRP A 147 5.74 13.89 3.13
C TRP A 147 5.66 12.62 2.28
N VAL A 148 6.77 11.88 2.20
CA VAL A 148 6.89 10.69 1.36
C VAL A 148 7.29 9.49 2.22
N THR A 149 6.50 8.42 2.16
CA THR A 149 6.77 7.14 2.81
C THR A 149 7.05 6.08 1.76
N TRP A 150 8.21 5.45 1.85
CA TRP A 150 8.56 4.28 1.05
C TRP A 150 8.38 3.04 1.90
N PHE A 151 7.75 2.00 1.36
CA PHE A 151 7.57 0.73 2.06
C PHE A 151 7.56 -0.43 1.06
N ASP A 152 8.16 -1.55 1.48
CA ASP A 152 8.27 -2.77 0.69
C ASP A 152 6.88 -3.34 0.37
N CYS A 153 6.73 -3.91 -0.83
CA CYS A 153 5.45 -4.50 -1.28
C CYS A 153 4.88 -5.54 -0.32
N ASN A 154 5.71 -6.24 0.45
CA ASN A 154 5.27 -7.23 1.42
C ASN A 154 5.10 -6.66 2.84
N THR A 155 5.22 -5.33 3.02
CA THR A 155 5.05 -4.70 4.33
C THR A 155 3.59 -4.76 4.78
N MET A 156 3.35 -5.23 6.00
CA MET A 156 2.04 -5.21 6.63
C MET A 156 1.67 -3.77 7.03
N HIS A 157 0.58 -3.25 6.47
CA HIS A 157 0.16 -1.85 6.61
C HIS A 157 -1.35 -1.61 6.52
#